data_AF-A0A377N5S8-F1
#
_entry.id   AF-A0A377N5S8-F1
#
_cell.length_a   1.000
_cell.length_b   1.000
_cell.length_c   1.000
_cell.angle_alpha   90.00
_cell.angle_beta   90.00
_cell.angle_gamma   90.00
#
_symmetry.space_group_name_H-M   'P 1'
#
loop_
_entity.id
_entity.type
_entity.pdbx_description
1 polymer ?
#
loop_
_entity_poly.entity_id
_entity_poly.type
_entity_poly.pdbx_seq_one_letter_code
_entity_poly.pdbx_strand_id
1 'polypeptide(L)'
;MTMDTSEAVIHDAILNVSNSMEKAQAFENRVLEKLNAGKSVRSFLMTAVELLAEALDILVIQVFRKDDYAVKYAVEPLLTGNGPLGDLSVRLKLIYALGVISRHEYEDAELLMALREELNYDGEDYRFTTTKSLAPLASCTA
;
A
#
# COMPACT_ATOMS: atom_id res chain seq x y z
N MET A 1 -32.18 16.38 -31.24
CA MET A 1 -32.02 16.94 -29.88
C MET A 1 -30.63 16.54 -29.44
N THR A 2 -29.64 17.36 -29.79
CA THR A 2 -28.22 17.12 -29.49
C THR A 2 -28.01 17.46 -28.02
N MET A 3 -27.54 16.50 -27.22
CA MET A 3 -27.12 16.79 -25.83
C MET A 3 -26.07 17.90 -25.90
N ASP A 4 -26.28 18.95 -25.11
CA ASP A 4 -25.35 20.07 -25.04
C ASP A 4 -23.98 19.53 -24.60
N THR A 5 -22.91 20.00 -25.24
CA THR A 5 -21.53 19.60 -24.95
C THR A 5 -21.17 19.73 -23.47
N SER A 6 -21.80 20.66 -22.74
CA SER A 6 -21.67 20.81 -21.28
C SER A 6 -22.25 19.63 -20.49
N GLU A 7 -23.36 19.07 -20.96
CA GLU A 7 -24.10 17.98 -20.29
C GLU A 7 -23.37 16.64 -20.45
N ALA A 8 -22.74 16.41 -21.61
CA ALA A 8 -21.90 15.24 -21.87
C ALA A 8 -20.63 15.22 -21.01
N VAL A 9 -19.99 16.38 -20.80
CA VAL A 9 -18.79 16.51 -19.95
C VAL A 9 -19.13 16.25 -18.48
N ILE A 10 -20.25 16.77 -18.00
CA ILE A 10 -20.70 16.54 -16.61
C ILE A 10 -21.02 15.05 -16.39
N HIS A 11 -21.68 14.41 -17.35
CA HIS A 11 -22.00 12.98 -17.27
C HIS A 11 -20.72 12.10 -17.22
N ASP A 12 -19.72 12.41 -18.04
CA ASP A 12 -18.43 11.70 -18.04
C ASP A 12 -17.66 11.91 -16.72
N ALA A 13 -17.64 13.14 -16.20
CA ALA A 13 -17.04 13.43 -14.90
C ALA A 13 -17.70 12.67 -13.75
N ILE A 14 -19.04 12.61 -13.72
CA ILE A 14 -19.80 11.86 -12.71
C ILE A 14 -19.53 10.35 -12.82
N LEU A 15 -19.51 9.80 -14.03
CA LEU A 15 -19.15 8.39 -14.26
C LEU A 15 -17.73 8.07 -13.81
N ASN A 16 -16.76 8.94 -14.10
CA ASN A 16 -15.37 8.73 -13.72
C ASN A 16 -15.17 8.77 -12.20
N VAL A 17 -15.81 9.73 -11.52
CA VAL A 17 -15.80 9.81 -10.05
C VAL A 17 -16.45 8.57 -9.43
N SER A 18 -17.61 8.14 -9.95
CA SER A 18 -18.32 6.95 -9.46
C SER A 18 -17.48 5.68 -9.63
N ASN A 19 -16.86 5.51 -10.80
CA ASN A 19 -15.96 4.39 -11.09
C ASN A 19 -14.71 4.40 -10.21
N SER A 20 -14.17 5.58 -9.85
CA SER A 20 -13.03 5.70 -8.96
C SER A 20 -13.39 5.33 -7.53
N MET A 21 -14.56 5.76 -7.04
CA MET A 21 -15.07 5.43 -5.71
C MET A 21 -15.35 3.93 -5.58
N GLU A 22 -15.98 3.31 -6.58
CA GLU A 22 -16.29 1.88 -6.55
C GLU A 22 -15.01 1.02 -6.52
N LYS A 23 -13.98 1.42 -7.26
CA LYS A 23 -12.66 0.76 -7.24
C LYS A 23 -11.96 0.91 -5.89
N ALA A 24 -12.03 2.08 -5.27
CA ALA A 24 -11.46 2.31 -3.95
C ALA A 24 -12.14 1.44 -2.89
N GLN A 25 -13.48 1.39 -2.90
CA GLN A 25 -14.24 0.56 -1.96
C GLN A 25 -13.98 -0.94 -2.17
N ALA A 26 -13.88 -1.39 -3.41
CA ALA A 26 -13.55 -2.78 -3.72
C ALA A 26 -12.15 -3.17 -3.23
N PHE A 27 -11.19 -2.24 -3.30
CA PHE A 27 -9.84 -2.44 -2.77
C PHE A 27 -9.84 -2.55 -1.24
N GLU A 28 -10.53 -1.65 -0.54
CA GLU A 28 -10.68 -1.71 0.93
C GLU A 28 -11.33 -3.02 1.38
N ASN A 29 -12.40 -3.44 0.72
CA ASN A 29 -13.07 -4.70 1.04
C ASN A 29 -12.13 -5.90 0.85
N ARG A 30 -11.34 -5.92 -0.24
CA ARG A 30 -10.33 -6.95 -0.48
C ARG A 30 -9.24 -6.95 0.62
N VAL A 31 -8.81 -5.77 1.08
CA VAL A 31 -7.85 -5.63 2.18
C VAL A 31 -8.42 -6.27 3.44
N LEU A 32 -9.66 -5.93 3.81
CA LEU A 32 -10.34 -6.48 4.98
C LEU A 32 -10.50 -8.00 4.89
N GLU A 33 -10.92 -8.53 3.75
CA GLU A 33 -11.07 -9.97 3.53
C GLU A 33 -9.74 -10.71 3.66
N LYS A 34 -8.67 -10.19 3.04
CA LYS A 34 -7.32 -10.78 3.12
C LYS A 34 -6.80 -10.79 4.57
N LEU A 35 -6.96 -9.68 5.29
CA LEU A 35 -6.51 -9.58 6.68
C LEU A 35 -7.31 -10.51 7.61
N ASN A 36 -8.63 -10.62 7.42
CA ASN A 36 -9.48 -11.47 8.25
C ASN A 36 -9.27 -12.98 7.99
N ALA A 37 -8.69 -13.35 6.86
CA ALA A 37 -8.31 -14.75 6.59
C ALA A 37 -7.16 -15.25 7.48
N GLY A 38 -6.38 -14.34 8.07
CA GLY A 38 -5.25 -14.66 8.92
C GLY A 38 -5.66 -15.23 10.28
N LYS A 39 -5.23 -16.46 10.59
CA LYS A 39 -5.61 -17.16 11.84
C LYS A 39 -4.61 -16.96 13.00
N SER A 40 -3.45 -16.39 12.73
CA SER A 40 -2.39 -16.12 13.72
C SER A 40 -1.83 -14.70 13.51
N VAL A 41 -1.20 -14.14 14.55
CA VAL A 41 -0.56 -12.81 14.48
C VAL A 41 0.49 -12.76 13.37
N ARG A 42 1.29 -13.83 13.23
CA ARG A 42 2.27 -13.98 12.16
C ARG A 42 1.63 -13.92 10.77
N SER A 43 0.59 -14.72 10.54
CA SER A 43 -0.15 -14.74 9.28
C SER A 43 -0.76 -13.37 8.96
N PHE A 44 -1.36 -12.72 9.96
CA PHE A 44 -1.94 -11.39 9.80
C PHE A 44 -0.88 -10.35 9.39
N LEU A 45 0.26 -10.32 10.06
CA LEU A 45 1.34 -9.35 9.77
C LEU A 45 2.05 -9.63 8.45
N MET A 46 2.20 -10.90 8.06
CA MET A 46 2.67 -11.24 6.73
C MET A 46 1.73 -10.68 5.66
N THR A 47 0.42 -10.91 5.80
CA THR A 47 -0.58 -10.38 4.86
C THR A 47 -0.64 -8.85 4.88
N ALA A 48 -0.50 -8.22 6.04
CA ALA A 48 -0.47 -6.76 6.15
C ALA A 48 0.72 -6.14 5.41
N VAL A 49 1.92 -6.71 5.55
CA VAL A 49 3.11 -6.24 4.83
C VAL A 49 3.02 -6.53 3.32
N GLU A 50 2.41 -7.65 2.93
CA GLU A 50 2.13 -7.93 1.50
C GLU A 50 1.18 -6.88 0.91
N LEU A 51 0.11 -6.52 1.62
CA LEU A 51 -0.82 -5.46 1.21
C LEU A 51 -0.16 -4.08 1.17
N LEU A 52 0.72 -3.78 2.12
CA LEU A 52 1.53 -2.56 2.12
C LEU A 52 2.46 -2.50 0.90
N ALA A 53 3.08 -3.62 0.53
CA ALA A 53 3.90 -3.71 -0.67
C ALA A 53 3.09 -3.47 -1.96
N GLU A 54 1.92 -4.09 -2.07
CA GLU A 54 1.00 -3.86 -3.20
C GLU A 54 0.58 -2.37 -3.29
N ALA A 55 0.27 -1.74 -2.16
CA ALA A 55 -0.11 -0.32 -2.12
C ALA A 55 1.05 0.60 -2.52
N LEU A 56 2.27 0.33 -2.03
CA LEU A 56 3.46 1.10 -2.40
C LEU A 56 3.78 0.95 -3.89
N ASP A 57 3.61 -0.22 -4.49
CA ASP A 57 3.81 -0.40 -5.93
C ASP A 57 2.83 0.45 -6.76
N ILE A 58 1.58 0.54 -6.33
CA ILE A 58 0.59 1.43 -6.96
C ILE A 58 1.05 2.90 -6.85
N LEU A 59 1.48 3.35 -5.67
CA LEU A 59 1.94 4.73 -5.46
C LEU A 59 3.19 5.05 -6.28
N VAL A 60 4.17 4.15 -6.31
CA VAL A 60 5.38 4.27 -7.13
C VAL A 60 5.01 4.43 -8.60
N ILE A 61 4.13 3.57 -9.13
CA ILE A 61 3.68 3.66 -10.51
C ILE A 61 2.97 5.01 -10.75
N GLN A 62 2.12 5.47 -9.84
CA GLN A 62 1.42 6.75 -9.96
C GLN A 62 2.37 7.96 -10.00
N VAL A 63 3.43 7.96 -9.18
CA VAL A 63 4.47 9.00 -9.16
C VAL A 63 5.21 9.07 -10.49
N PHE A 64 5.61 7.93 -11.04
CA PHE A 64 6.44 7.87 -12.25
C PHE A 64 5.64 7.91 -13.56
N ARG A 65 4.31 7.75 -13.51
CA ARG A 65 3.40 7.72 -14.66
C ARG A 65 3.22 9.04 -15.43
N LYS A 66 3.94 10.10 -15.09
CA LYS A 66 3.85 11.37 -15.84
C LYS A 66 4.49 11.32 -17.23
N ASP A 67 5.34 10.34 -17.55
CA ASP A 67 5.97 10.19 -18.86
C ASP A 67 6.01 8.72 -19.33
N ASP A 68 5.07 8.33 -20.22
CA ASP A 68 4.88 6.95 -20.72
C ASP A 68 6.14 6.28 -21.32
N TYR A 69 7.13 7.07 -21.77
CA TYR A 69 8.36 6.56 -22.36
C TYR A 69 9.49 6.31 -21.33
N ALA A 70 9.52 7.07 -20.23
CA ALA A 70 10.52 6.92 -19.18
C ALA A 70 10.23 5.70 -18.29
N VAL A 71 8.96 5.34 -18.13
CA VAL A 71 8.52 4.23 -17.28
C VAL A 71 9.08 2.88 -17.75
N LYS A 72 9.01 2.60 -19.05
CA LYS A 72 9.43 1.31 -19.63
C LYS A 72 10.94 1.06 -19.58
N TYR A 73 11.75 2.12 -19.69
CA TYR A 73 13.20 1.98 -19.87
C TYR A 73 14.02 2.40 -18.65
N ALA A 74 13.49 3.29 -17.80
CA ALA A 74 14.17 3.76 -16.60
C ALA A 74 13.53 3.25 -15.32
N VAL A 75 12.22 2.98 -15.27
CA VAL A 75 11.51 2.69 -14.01
C VAL A 75 11.30 1.19 -13.81
N GLU A 76 10.84 0.47 -14.84
CA GLU A 76 10.66 -0.99 -14.78
C GLU A 76 11.94 -1.73 -14.32
N PRO A 77 13.15 -1.43 -14.86
CA PRO A 77 14.38 -2.07 -14.40
C PRO A 77 14.80 -1.72 -12.97
N LEU A 78 14.34 -0.56 -12.45
CA LEU A 78 14.62 -0.18 -11.06
C LEU A 78 13.73 -0.94 -10.08
N LEU A 79 12.53 -1.35 -10.51
CA LEU A 79 11.50 -2.00 -9.69
C LEU A 79 11.54 -3.54 -9.75
N THR A 80 12.17 -4.15 -10.76
CA THR A 80 12.23 -5.63 -10.86
C THR A 80 13.48 -6.22 -10.20
N GLY A 81 13.29 -7.30 -9.43
CA GLY A 81 14.34 -8.24 -9.00
C GLY A 81 15.50 -7.59 -8.24
N ASN A 82 16.61 -7.34 -8.95
CA ASN A 82 17.86 -6.77 -8.42
C ASN A 82 17.98 -5.24 -8.63
N GLY A 83 16.90 -4.57 -9.07
CA GLY A 83 16.86 -3.12 -9.19
C GLY A 83 16.97 -2.44 -7.80
N PRO A 84 17.52 -1.23 -7.71
CA PRO A 84 17.71 -0.52 -6.44
C PRO A 84 16.39 -0.20 -5.71
N LEU A 85 15.24 -0.27 -6.39
CA LEU A 85 13.90 -0.09 -5.80
C LEU A 85 13.15 -1.42 -5.63
N GLY A 86 13.82 -2.57 -5.73
CA GLY A 86 13.18 -3.88 -5.51
C GLY A 86 12.85 -4.16 -4.04
N ASP A 87 13.58 -3.53 -3.11
CA ASP A 87 13.33 -3.66 -1.68
C ASP A 87 12.16 -2.77 -1.24
N LEU A 88 11.23 -3.36 -0.48
CA LEU A 88 10.11 -2.67 0.13
C LEU A 88 10.54 -1.48 1.00
N SER A 89 11.63 -1.62 1.77
CA SER A 89 12.12 -0.51 2.62
C SER A 89 12.57 0.67 1.78
N VAL A 90 13.21 0.40 0.64
CA VAL A 90 13.68 1.44 -0.27
C VAL A 90 12.51 2.14 -0.97
N ARG A 91 11.48 1.39 -1.41
CA ARG A 91 10.27 1.99 -1.99
C ARG A 91 9.54 2.88 -0.99
N LEU A 92 9.41 2.45 0.26
CA LEU A 92 8.79 3.24 1.31
C LEU A 92 9.54 4.57 1.54
N LYS A 93 10.87 4.52 1.63
CA LYS A 93 11.74 5.71 1.76
C LYS A 93 11.63 6.64 0.56
N LEU A 94 11.53 6.10 -0.64
CA LEU A 94 11.36 6.90 -1.86
C LEU A 94 10.04 7.67 -1.84
N ILE A 95 8.92 6.99 -1.56
CA ILE A 95 7.59 7.61 -1.53
C ILE A 95 7.49 8.69 -0.45
N TYR A 96 8.12 8.46 0.72
CA TYR A 96 8.26 9.48 1.75
C TYR A 96 9.14 10.67 1.30
N ALA A 97 10.30 10.41 0.69
CA ALA A 97 11.20 11.47 0.21
C ALA A 97 10.57 12.35 -0.87
N LEU A 98 9.64 11.78 -1.65
CA LEU A 98 8.85 12.51 -2.65
C LEU A 98 7.65 13.26 -2.06
N GLY A 99 7.41 13.14 -0.76
CA GLY A 99 6.33 13.83 -0.05
C GLY A 99 4.92 13.29 -0.35
N VAL A 100 4.82 12.06 -0.83
CA VAL A 100 3.54 11.42 -1.18
C VAL A 100 2.81 10.90 0.07
N ILE A 101 3.57 10.45 1.07
CA ILE A 101 3.06 10.02 2.37
C ILE A 101 3.59 10.93 3.47
N SER A 102 2.81 11.04 4.55
CA SER A 102 3.18 11.76 5.77
C SER A 102 4.23 11.00 6.57
N ARG A 103 4.84 11.70 7.54
CA ARG A 103 5.80 11.11 8.46
C ARG A 103 5.18 9.99 9.31
N HIS A 104 3.93 10.16 9.74
CA HIS A 104 3.23 9.16 10.56
C HIS A 104 3.02 7.86 9.77
N GLU A 105 2.51 7.95 8.54
CA GLU A 105 2.33 6.78 7.67
C GLU A 105 3.65 6.05 7.37
N TYR A 106 4.75 6.80 7.22
CA TYR A 106 6.08 6.23 7.04
C TYR A 106 6.56 5.48 8.30
N GLU A 107 6.46 6.10 9.48
CA GLU A 107 6.88 5.50 10.75
C GLU A 107 6.05 4.24 11.08
N ASP A 108 4.74 4.28 10.84
CA ASP A 108 3.83 3.14 11.06
C ASP A 108 4.15 1.98 10.10
N ALA A 109 4.46 2.28 8.84
CA ALA A 109 4.87 1.29 7.85
C ALA A 109 6.22 0.63 8.21
N GLU A 110 7.22 1.40 8.68
CA GLU A 110 8.50 0.84 9.15
C GLU A 110 8.30 -0.04 10.37
N LEU A 111 7.45 0.36 11.32
CA LEU A 111 7.15 -0.43 12.51
C LEU A 111 6.49 -1.77 12.15
N LEU A 112 5.54 -1.75 11.21
CA LEU A 112 4.87 -2.95 10.72
C LEU A 112 5.87 -3.92 10.06
N MET A 113 6.78 -3.40 9.24
CA MET A 113 7.84 -4.19 8.60
C MET A 113 8.80 -4.79 9.63
N ALA A 114 9.24 -4.00 10.62
CA ALA A 114 10.11 -4.47 11.69
C ALA A 114 9.44 -5.55 12.54
N LEU A 115 8.16 -5.39 12.86
CA LEU A 115 7.40 -6.38 13.63
C LEU A 115 7.26 -7.71 12.88
N ARG A 116 6.99 -7.67 11.58
CA ARG A 116 6.97 -8.89 10.75
C ARG A 116 8.31 -9.60 10.77
N GLU A 117 9.41 -8.85 10.64
CA GLU A 117 10.76 -9.42 10.57
C GLU A 117 11.13 -10.11 11.90
N GLU A 118 10.88 -9.45 13.03
CA GLU A 118 11.10 -10.02 14.37
C GLU A 118 10.32 -11.33 14.57
N LEU A 119 9.04 -11.35 14.18
CA LEU A 119 8.17 -12.51 14.32
C LEU A 119 8.51 -13.67 13.36
N ASN A 120 9.21 -13.38 12.27
CA ASN A 120 9.76 -14.40 11.38
C ASN A 120 11.02 -15.06 11.97
N TYR A 121 11.83 -14.33 12.73
CA TYR A 121 13.03 -14.89 13.37
C TYR A 121 12.75 -15.66 14.66
N ASP A 122 11.81 -15.21 15.48
CA ASP A 122 11.60 -15.74 16.83
C ASP A 122 10.92 -17.13 16.84
N GLY A 123 10.21 -17.52 15.76
CA GLY A 123 9.55 -18.84 15.65
C GLY A 123 8.38 -19.09 16.62
N GLU A 124 8.25 -18.29 17.66
CA GLU A 124 7.21 -18.35 18.69
C GLU A 124 5.82 -17.97 18.17
N ASP A 125 4.77 -18.64 18.68
CA ASP A 125 3.39 -18.36 18.30
C ASP A 125 2.77 -17.27 19.18
N TYR A 126 2.68 -16.07 18.62
CA TYR A 126 2.09 -14.92 19.27
C TYR A 126 0.56 -14.88 19.13
N ARG A 127 -0.11 -14.47 20.21
CA ARG A 127 -1.55 -14.15 20.22
C ARG A 127 -1.75 -12.65 20.31
N PHE A 128 -2.83 -12.13 19.74
CA PHE A 128 -3.21 -10.71 19.84
C PHE A 128 -3.50 -10.28 21.28
N THR A 129 -3.72 -11.22 22.20
CA THR A 129 -3.97 -10.94 23.62
C THR A 129 -2.69 -10.85 24.45
N THR A 130 -1.53 -11.18 23.89
CA THR A 130 -0.27 -11.18 24.63
C THR A 130 0.35 -9.79 24.60
N THR A 131 0.66 -9.22 25.76
CA THR A 131 1.20 -7.86 25.93
C THR A 131 2.46 -7.58 25.09
N LYS A 132 3.27 -8.60 24.78
CA LYS A 132 4.49 -8.46 23.96
C LYS A 132 4.21 -8.19 22.47
N SER A 133 3.12 -8.73 21.90
CA SER A 133 2.75 -8.47 20.48
C SER A 133 1.99 -7.15 20.30
N LEU A 134 1.30 -6.69 21.35
CA LEU A 134 0.52 -5.46 21.36
C LEU A 134 1.36 -4.19 21.59
N ALA A 135 2.50 -4.29 22.28
CA ALA A 135 3.27 -3.11 22.64
C ALA A 135 3.73 -2.27 21.43
N PRO A 136 4.21 -2.86 20.32
CA PRO A 136 4.53 -2.09 19.11
C PRO A 136 3.28 -1.56 18.40
N LEU A 137 2.19 -2.33 18.36
CA LEU A 137 0.93 -1.88 17.73
C LEU A 137 0.28 -0.71 18.48
N ALA A 138 0.48 -0.62 19.80
CA ALA A 138 -0.04 0.48 20.61
C ALA A 138 0.63 1.82 20.33
N SER A 139 1.82 1.83 19.70
CA SER A 139 2.49 3.07 19.26
C SER A 139 2.09 3.52 17.85
N CYS A 140 1.32 2.72 17.11
CA CYS A 140 0.79 3.18 15.83
C CYS A 140 -0.22 4.30 16.02
N THR A 141 -0.08 5.37 15.25
CA THR A 141 -0.99 6.52 15.31
C THR A 141 -2.32 6.17 14.64
N ALA A 142 -3.43 6.40 15.33
CA ALA A 142 -4.80 6.16 14.83
C ALA A 142 -5.32 7.33 13.99
#